data_AF-K2F3K0-F1
#
_entry.id   AF-K2F3K0-F1
#
_cell.length_a   1.000
_cell.length_b   1.000
_cell.length_c   1.000
_cell.angle_alpha   90.00
_cell.angle_beta   90.00
_cell.angle_gamma   90.00
#
_symmetry.space_group_name_H-M   'P 1'
#
loop_
_entity.id
_entity.type
_entity.pdbx_description
1 polymer ?
#
loop_
_entity_poly.entity_id
_entity_poly.type
_entity_poly.pdbx_seq_one_letter_code
_entity_poly.pdbx_strand_id
1 'polypeptide(L)'
;MDNTSTQQIPTDNTLVSKDTNKKILKKQKIVILVLTVTAIITLIFSIYLLYRNNILNKQVNELMKSPTTGASDNKVGDVSSLTPTPNKLNNTDSQDRNLTHKQVDSCSTDGCLFVKEDTPEGFAKIQGYFFEYEADDWGTLTTCTGLVVTGGNETLIAHFNDWIENGNNLNKYIDEKLVVNIYTESLDKSTQNLIISSTINNQVELGVVRITPVGRGASTCSNVIDIVSAKPVPN
;
A
#
# COMPACT_ATOMS: atom_id res chain seq x y z
N MET A 1 -15.45 88.63 50.04
CA MET A 1 -15.12 88.39 48.62
C MET A 1 -14.37 87.08 48.56
N ASP A 2 -14.93 86.18 47.75
CA ASP A 2 -14.63 84.76 47.64
C ASP A 2 -13.20 84.42 47.22
N ASN A 3 -12.75 83.20 47.54
CA ASN A 3 -12.32 82.30 46.48
C ASN A 3 -12.23 80.85 46.94
N THR A 4 -13.19 80.05 46.48
CA THR A 4 -13.18 78.59 46.49
C THR A 4 -12.27 78.11 45.36
N SER A 5 -11.19 77.39 45.69
CA SER A 5 -10.32 76.74 44.70
C SER A 5 -10.81 75.31 44.48
N THR A 6 -11.38 75.06 43.30
CA THR A 6 -11.70 73.71 42.82
C THR A 6 -10.66 73.33 41.76
N GLN A 7 -9.79 72.36 42.08
CA GLN A 7 -8.89 71.75 41.09
C GLN A 7 -9.71 70.92 40.11
N GLN A 8 -9.61 71.24 38.81
CA GLN A 8 -10.03 70.36 37.72
C GLN A 8 -8.90 69.36 37.42
N ILE A 9 -9.22 68.07 37.57
CA ILE A 9 -8.42 66.96 37.04
C ILE A 9 -8.69 66.88 35.54
N PRO A 10 -7.67 66.93 34.65
CA PRO A 10 -7.89 66.70 33.23
C PRO A 10 -8.03 65.20 32.96
N THR A 11 -9.22 64.78 32.51
CA THR A 11 -9.48 63.41 32.04
C THR A 11 -8.90 63.24 30.65
N ASP A 12 -7.69 62.67 30.55
CA ASP A 12 -7.07 62.27 29.28
C ASP A 12 -7.75 61.01 28.73
N ASN A 13 -8.87 61.22 28.03
CA ASN A 13 -9.62 60.16 27.35
C ASN A 13 -9.03 59.78 25.98
N THR A 14 -7.90 60.35 25.58
CA THR A 14 -7.33 60.20 24.23
C THR A 14 -6.47 58.95 24.07
N LEU A 15 -5.83 58.48 25.14
CA LEU A 15 -4.98 57.27 25.08
C LEU A 15 -5.77 55.95 25.03
N VAL A 16 -6.93 55.88 25.70
CA VAL A 16 -7.72 54.63 25.80
C VAL A 16 -8.37 54.25 24.47
N SER A 17 -8.73 55.23 23.63
CA SER A 17 -9.38 54.99 22.32
C SER A 17 -8.44 54.38 21.27
N LYS A 18 -7.16 54.77 21.25
CA LYS A 18 -6.18 54.28 20.26
C LYS A 18 -5.82 52.81 20.45
N ASP A 19 -5.60 52.37 21.69
CA ASP A 19 -5.25 50.98 21.98
C ASP A 19 -6.42 50.01 21.78
N THR A 20 -7.64 50.47 22.04
CA THR A 20 -8.85 49.66 21.83
C THR A 20 -9.11 49.43 20.33
N ASN A 21 -8.98 50.48 19.51
CA ASN A 21 -9.10 50.36 18.05
C ASN A 21 -7.98 49.49 17.43
N LYS A 22 -6.74 49.56 17.94
CA LYS A 22 -5.63 48.72 17.46
C LYS A 22 -5.84 47.24 17.79
N LYS A 23 -6.39 46.92 18.96
CA LYS A 23 -6.76 45.54 19.36
C LYS A 23 -7.91 44.99 18.52
N ILE A 24 -8.93 45.79 18.22
CA ILE A 24 -10.07 45.40 17.38
C ILE A 24 -9.61 45.13 15.94
N LEU A 25 -8.76 46.00 15.38
CA LEU A 25 -8.22 45.82 14.02
C LEU A 25 -7.36 44.55 13.90
N LYS A 26 -6.59 44.20 14.95
CA LYS A 26 -5.77 42.97 14.97
C LYS A 26 -6.65 41.71 15.03
N LYS A 27 -7.75 41.72 15.79
CA LYS A 27 -8.71 40.61 15.83
C LYS A 27 -9.44 40.43 14.51
N GLN A 28 -9.88 41.51 13.86
CA GLN A 28 -10.51 41.44 12.53
C GLN A 28 -9.58 40.85 11.47
N LYS A 29 -8.29 41.23 11.46
CA LYS A 29 -7.30 40.65 10.53
C LYS A 29 -7.11 39.15 10.71
N ILE A 30 -7.11 38.66 11.95
CA ILE A 30 -6.99 37.22 12.25
C ILE A 30 -8.24 36.47 11.77
N VAL A 31 -9.43 37.00 11.99
CA VAL A 31 -10.68 36.38 11.53
C VAL A 31 -10.73 36.29 10.00
N ILE A 32 -10.34 37.35 9.30
CA ILE A 32 -10.28 37.36 7.83
C ILE A 32 -9.26 36.34 7.33
N LEU A 33 -8.07 36.25 7.96
CA LEU A 33 -7.06 35.26 7.61
C LEU A 33 -7.60 33.83 7.75
N VAL A 34 -8.23 33.51 8.88
CA VAL A 34 -8.81 32.18 9.12
C VAL A 34 -9.89 31.84 8.09
N LEU A 35 -10.77 32.79 7.76
CA LEU A 35 -11.79 32.59 6.73
C LEU A 35 -11.18 32.36 5.34
N THR A 36 -10.14 33.11 4.97
CA THR A 36 -9.45 32.91 3.68
C THR A 36 -8.75 31.56 3.58
N VAL A 37 -8.07 31.13 4.65
CA VAL A 37 -7.42 29.80 4.69
C VAL A 37 -8.46 28.69 4.60
N THR A 38 -9.56 28.82 5.33
CA THR A 38 -10.66 27.83 5.29
C THR A 38 -11.27 27.72 3.90
N ALA A 39 -11.50 28.86 3.22
CA ALA A 39 -12.01 28.88 1.85
C ALA A 39 -11.04 28.27 0.82
N ILE A 40 -9.72 28.43 1.02
CA ILE A 40 -8.72 27.80 0.16
C ILE A 40 -8.72 26.28 0.35
N ILE A 41 -8.79 25.81 1.60
CA ILE A 41 -8.84 24.37 1.92
C ILE A 41 -10.09 23.73 1.30
N THR A 42 -11.26 24.36 1.42
CA THR A 42 -12.50 23.83 0.83
C THR A 42 -12.46 23.79 -0.69
N LEU A 43 -11.81 24.78 -1.32
CA LEU A 43 -11.63 24.82 -2.78
C LEU A 43 -10.69 23.73 -3.27
N ILE A 44 -9.55 23.52 -2.59
CA ILE A 44 -8.61 22.42 -2.87
C ILE A 44 -9.30 21.06 -2.72
N PHE A 45 -10.07 20.87 -1.64
CA PHE A 45 -10.80 19.62 -1.39
C PHE A 45 -11.87 19.37 -2.47
N SER A 46 -12.58 20.40 -2.91
CA SER A 46 -13.58 20.30 -3.98
C SER A 46 -12.96 19.92 -5.33
N ILE A 47 -11.81 20.52 -5.67
CA ILE A 47 -11.03 20.18 -6.87
C ILE A 47 -10.54 18.72 -6.79
N TYR A 48 -10.07 18.30 -5.61
CA TYR A 48 -9.62 16.93 -5.39
C TYR A 48 -10.75 15.90 -5.57
N LEU A 49 -11.95 16.17 -5.04
CA LEU A 49 -13.12 15.31 -5.25
C LEU A 49 -13.53 15.23 -6.72
N LEU A 50 -13.53 16.34 -7.44
CA LEU A 50 -13.80 16.37 -8.89
C LEU A 50 -12.78 15.56 -9.68
N TYR A 51 -11.49 15.66 -9.33
CA TYR A 51 -10.41 14.89 -9.96
C TYR A 51 -10.57 13.38 -9.73
N ARG A 52 -10.83 12.96 -8.48
CA ARG A 52 -11.12 11.56 -8.11
C ARG A 52 -12.30 11.01 -8.90
N ASN A 53 -13.39 11.78 -8.99
CA ASN A 53 -14.60 11.35 -9.69
C ASN A 53 -14.35 11.20 -11.20
N ASN A 54 -13.54 12.07 -11.81
CA ASN A 54 -13.18 11.97 -13.21
C ASN A 54 -12.31 10.72 -13.51
N ILE A 55 -11.37 10.36 -12.62
CA ILE A 55 -10.58 9.13 -12.75
C ILE A 55 -11.47 7.89 -12.65
N LEU A 56 -12.42 7.85 -11.70
CA LEU A 56 -13.37 6.75 -11.57
C LEU A 56 -14.22 6.58 -12.84
N ASN A 57 -14.76 7.69 -13.38
CA ASN A 57 -15.55 7.64 -14.62
C ASN A 57 -14.73 7.16 -15.83
N LYS A 58 -13.43 7.49 -15.87
CA LYS A 58 -12.54 7.02 -16.94
C LYS A 58 -12.29 5.50 -16.83
N GLN A 59 -12.15 4.96 -15.62
CA GLN A 59 -11.99 3.51 -15.42
C GLN A 59 -13.28 2.72 -15.71
N VAL A 60 -14.45 3.25 -15.36
CA VAL A 60 -15.75 2.60 -15.66
C VAL A 60 -16.03 2.57 -17.17
N ASN A 61 -15.66 3.62 -17.91
CA ASN A 61 -15.82 3.65 -19.37
C ASN A 61 -14.85 2.72 -20.13
N GLU A 62 -13.69 2.42 -19.55
CA GLU A 62 -12.74 1.42 -20.08
C GLU A 62 -13.21 -0.01 -19.78
N LEU A 63 -13.84 -0.27 -18.62
CA LEU A 63 -14.44 -1.58 -18.30
C LEU A 63 -15.69 -1.92 -19.13
N MET A 64 -16.39 -0.93 -19.69
CA MET A 64 -17.53 -1.16 -20.60
C MET A 64 -17.11 -1.45 -22.05
N LYS A 65 -15.82 -1.40 -22.37
CA LYS A 65 -15.26 -1.86 -23.66
C LYS A 65 -14.66 -3.27 -23.53
N SER A 66 -15.49 -4.26 -23.20
CA SER A 66 -15.10 -5.66 -23.39
C SER A 66 -15.70 -6.20 -24.69
N PRO A 67 -14.91 -6.83 -25.59
CA PRO A 67 -15.41 -7.36 -26.84
C PRO A 67 -16.23 -8.63 -26.62
N THR A 68 -17.48 -8.60 -27.06
CA THR A 68 -18.36 -9.77 -27.18
C THR A 68 -17.89 -10.68 -28.32
N THR A 69 -17.40 -11.87 -28.01
CA THR A 69 -17.42 -13.10 -28.84
C THR A 69 -16.95 -14.25 -27.93
N GLY A 70 -17.53 -15.44 -27.78
CA GLY A 70 -18.68 -16.15 -28.35
C GLY A 70 -18.51 -17.66 -28.02
N ALA A 71 -19.62 -18.40 -27.82
CA ALA A 71 -19.80 -19.87 -27.78
C ALA A 71 -19.09 -20.68 -26.65
N SER A 72 -19.82 -21.23 -25.67
CA SER A 72 -20.46 -22.58 -25.64
C SER A 72 -19.48 -23.75 -25.60
N ASP A 73 -19.33 -24.41 -24.44
CA ASP A 73 -19.86 -25.77 -24.26
C ASP A 73 -19.64 -26.30 -22.84
N ASN A 74 -20.69 -26.94 -22.32
CA ASN A 74 -20.72 -27.71 -21.08
C ASN A 74 -19.77 -28.92 -21.16
N LYS A 75 -19.01 -29.17 -20.08
CA LYS A 75 -18.96 -30.51 -19.44
C LYS A 75 -18.27 -30.48 -18.08
N VAL A 76 -19.04 -30.92 -17.09
CA VAL A 76 -18.57 -31.40 -15.78
C VAL A 76 -17.78 -32.69 -16.00
N GLY A 77 -16.60 -32.81 -15.37
CA GLY A 77 -15.79 -34.03 -15.40
C GLY A 77 -14.62 -33.97 -14.39
N ASP A 78 -14.82 -34.67 -13.28
CA ASP A 78 -13.89 -35.25 -12.29
C ASP A 78 -12.54 -34.57 -11.95
N VAL A 79 -12.46 -34.23 -10.66
CA VAL A 79 -11.24 -33.95 -9.90
C VAL A 79 -10.64 -35.28 -9.45
N SER A 80 -9.57 -35.75 -10.10
CA SER A 80 -8.63 -36.71 -9.50
C SER A 80 -7.30 -36.74 -10.27
N SER A 81 -6.21 -36.56 -9.52
CA SER A 81 -4.79 -36.65 -9.90
C SER A 81 -4.19 -35.45 -10.68
N LEU A 82 -3.56 -34.54 -9.92
CA LEU A 82 -2.53 -33.63 -10.44
C LEU A 82 -1.26 -33.79 -9.61
N THR A 83 -0.50 -34.84 -9.91
CA THR A 83 0.96 -34.75 -9.82
C THR A 83 1.46 -34.32 -11.20
N PRO A 84 2.08 -33.14 -11.36
CA PRO A 84 2.61 -32.75 -12.65
C PRO A 84 3.90 -33.51 -12.94
N THR A 85 3.81 -34.54 -13.77
CA THR A 85 4.94 -35.11 -14.50
C THR A 85 5.36 -34.11 -15.59
N PRO A 86 6.66 -33.79 -15.76
CA PRO A 86 7.10 -32.78 -16.72
C PRO A 86 6.94 -33.31 -18.15
N ASN A 87 5.88 -32.88 -18.83
CA ASN A 87 5.73 -33.15 -20.26
C ASN A 87 6.65 -32.21 -21.06
N LYS A 88 7.60 -32.81 -21.79
CA LYS A 88 8.28 -32.18 -22.94
C LYS A 88 7.20 -31.71 -23.92
N LEU A 89 7.00 -30.40 -24.01
CA LEU A 89 6.11 -29.82 -25.01
C LEU A 89 6.89 -29.59 -26.30
N ASN A 90 6.64 -30.46 -27.29
CA ASN A 90 6.99 -30.22 -28.68
C ASN A 90 6.18 -29.02 -29.19
N ASN A 91 6.91 -28.11 -29.82
CA ASN A 91 6.44 -26.85 -30.37
C ASN A 91 5.75 -27.08 -31.72
N THR A 92 4.48 -26.71 -31.88
CA THR A 92 3.95 -26.23 -33.18
C THR A 92 2.66 -25.42 -32.99
N ASP A 93 2.66 -24.23 -33.60
CA ASP A 93 1.54 -23.33 -33.94
C ASP A 93 0.81 -22.57 -32.82
N SER A 94 1.29 -21.37 -32.54
CA SER A 94 0.48 -20.14 -32.70
C SER A 94 1.37 -18.91 -32.73
N GLN A 95 1.23 -18.12 -33.80
CA GLN A 95 1.91 -16.85 -34.00
C GLN A 95 1.46 -15.77 -32.99
N ASP A 96 2.45 -14.97 -32.57
CA ASP A 96 2.35 -13.59 -32.12
C ASP A 96 1.46 -13.25 -30.91
N ARG A 97 2.02 -13.48 -29.72
CA ARG A 97 2.45 -12.36 -28.85
C ARG A 97 3.83 -12.68 -28.30
N ASN A 98 4.83 -11.93 -28.77
CA ASN A 98 6.20 -11.97 -28.28
C ASN A 98 6.27 -11.39 -26.84
N LEU A 99 5.70 -12.12 -25.88
CA LEU A 99 6.01 -11.98 -24.46
C LEU A 99 7.22 -12.87 -24.20
N THR A 100 8.40 -12.31 -24.41
CA THR A 100 9.67 -12.91 -23.98
C THR A 100 9.67 -13.00 -22.46
N HIS A 101 9.03 -14.04 -21.92
CA HIS A 101 9.26 -14.48 -20.55
C HIS A 101 10.72 -14.92 -20.51
N LYS A 102 11.60 -14.04 -20.05
CA LYS A 102 12.98 -14.43 -19.83
C LYS A 102 12.97 -15.21 -18.51
N GLN A 103 13.23 -16.50 -18.60
CA GLN A 103 13.49 -17.31 -17.42
C GLN A 103 14.65 -16.65 -16.66
N VAL A 104 14.38 -16.27 -15.42
CA VAL A 104 15.34 -15.52 -14.58
C VAL A 104 16.30 -16.50 -13.94
N ASP A 105 15.74 -17.63 -13.47
CA ASP A 105 16.47 -18.74 -12.88
C ASP A 105 16.02 -20.08 -13.48
N SER A 106 16.95 -21.03 -13.62
CA SER A 106 16.59 -22.43 -13.78
C SER A 106 15.71 -22.86 -12.60
N CYS A 107 14.53 -23.47 -12.86
CA CYS A 107 13.66 -23.94 -11.77
C CYS A 107 14.48 -24.77 -10.77
N SER A 108 14.40 -24.42 -9.49
CA SER A 108 15.08 -25.09 -8.40
C SER A 108 14.08 -25.61 -7.36
N THR A 109 14.59 -26.22 -6.29
CA THR A 109 13.78 -26.56 -5.12
C THR A 109 13.19 -25.35 -4.42
N ASP A 110 13.75 -24.16 -4.65
CA ASP A 110 13.40 -22.93 -3.94
C ASP A 110 12.44 -22.04 -4.73
N GLY A 111 12.26 -22.33 -6.01
CA GLY A 111 11.29 -21.64 -6.85
C GLY A 111 11.44 -21.97 -8.33
N CYS A 112 10.42 -21.58 -9.08
CA CYS A 112 10.54 -21.37 -10.50
C CYS A 112 9.90 -20.03 -10.85
N LEU A 113 10.76 -19.00 -10.94
CA LEU A 113 10.39 -17.64 -11.25
C LEU A 113 10.74 -17.29 -12.71
N PHE A 114 9.86 -16.52 -13.33
CA PHE A 114 10.00 -15.95 -14.67
C PHE A 114 9.83 -14.43 -14.55
N VAL A 115 10.61 -13.64 -15.28
CA VAL A 115 10.38 -12.18 -15.31
C VAL A 115 9.47 -11.87 -16.47
N LYS A 116 8.42 -11.13 -16.14
CA LYS A 116 7.54 -10.48 -17.10
C LYS A 116 7.43 -9.02 -16.68
N GLU A 117 7.78 -8.11 -17.59
CA GLU A 117 7.72 -6.66 -17.33
C GLU A 117 8.43 -6.27 -16.01
N ASP A 118 9.65 -6.80 -15.82
CA ASP A 118 10.51 -6.58 -14.63
C ASP A 118 9.92 -7.06 -13.28
N THR A 119 8.84 -7.84 -13.31
CA THR A 119 8.22 -8.46 -12.12
C THR A 119 8.44 -9.99 -12.14
N PRO A 120 8.94 -10.61 -11.06
CA PRO A 120 8.97 -12.05 -10.92
C PRO A 120 7.54 -12.60 -10.81
N GLU A 121 7.21 -13.49 -11.73
CA GLU A 121 6.00 -14.33 -11.71
C GLU A 121 6.39 -15.79 -11.49
N GLY A 122 5.53 -16.56 -10.82
CA GLY A 122 5.75 -17.98 -10.58
C GLY A 122 5.93 -18.31 -9.11
N PHE A 123 6.33 -19.55 -8.82
CA PHE A 123 6.45 -20.04 -7.46
C PHE A 123 7.81 -19.71 -6.86
N ALA A 124 7.84 -19.23 -5.63
CA ALA A 124 9.06 -19.08 -4.84
C ALA A 124 8.80 -19.34 -3.36
N LYS A 125 9.87 -19.72 -2.65
CA LYS A 125 9.85 -19.83 -1.19
C LYS A 125 10.43 -18.59 -0.55
N ILE A 126 9.85 -18.20 0.58
CA ILE A 126 10.39 -17.17 1.47
C ILE A 126 10.32 -17.67 2.91
N GLN A 127 11.38 -17.43 3.66
CA GLN A 127 11.48 -17.81 5.08
C GLN A 127 11.47 -16.56 5.94
N GLY A 128 10.82 -16.66 7.09
CA GLY A 128 10.70 -15.52 7.97
C GLY A 128 9.86 -15.78 9.21
N TYR A 129 9.46 -14.70 9.87
CA TYR A 129 8.55 -14.74 10.99
C TYR A 129 7.57 -13.57 10.95
N PHE A 130 6.40 -13.78 11.54
CA PHE A 130 5.31 -12.82 11.57
C PHE A 130 5.66 -11.56 12.35
N PHE A 131 5.17 -10.43 11.88
CA PHE A 131 5.40 -9.14 12.47
C PHE A 131 4.21 -8.21 12.22
N GLU A 132 3.76 -7.55 13.28
CA GLU A 132 2.78 -6.47 13.20
C GLU A 132 3.48 -5.15 13.40
N TYR A 133 3.07 -4.15 12.63
CA TYR A 133 3.62 -2.81 12.74
C TYR A 133 2.58 -1.76 12.37
N GLU A 134 2.74 -0.56 12.93
CA GLU A 134 1.88 0.58 12.61
C GLU A 134 2.44 1.36 11.42
N ALA A 135 1.57 1.78 10.51
CA ALA A 135 1.92 2.64 9.38
C ALA A 135 0.86 3.69 9.09
N ASP A 136 1.29 4.83 8.56
CA ASP A 136 0.37 5.82 8.01
C ASP A 136 -0.16 5.35 6.66
N ASP A 137 -1.47 5.20 6.57
CA ASP A 137 -2.21 4.95 5.33
C ASP A 137 -3.10 6.15 5.04
N TRP A 138 -2.62 7.06 4.18
CA TRP A 138 -3.35 8.26 3.77
C TRP A 138 -3.82 9.13 4.95
N GLY A 139 -2.98 9.31 5.97
CA GLY A 139 -3.29 10.09 7.16
C GLY A 139 -4.03 9.32 8.27
N THR A 140 -4.20 8.00 8.12
CA THR A 140 -4.77 7.12 9.15
C THR A 140 -3.71 6.13 9.62
N LEU A 141 -3.43 6.12 10.92
CA LEU A 141 -2.57 5.11 11.53
C LEU A 141 -3.27 3.75 11.48
N THR A 142 -2.65 2.77 10.83
CA THR A 142 -3.21 1.43 10.60
C THR A 142 -2.18 0.36 10.96
N THR A 143 -2.63 -0.69 11.65
CA THR A 143 -1.83 -1.88 11.91
C THR A 143 -1.73 -2.73 10.64
N CYS A 144 -0.51 -2.92 10.13
CA CYS A 144 -0.22 -3.80 9.01
C CYS A 144 0.37 -5.12 9.52
N THR A 145 0.18 -6.18 8.74
CA THR A 145 0.82 -7.48 8.93
C THR A 145 1.91 -7.71 7.90
N GLY A 146 3.07 -8.14 8.37
CA GLY A 146 4.23 -8.43 7.56
C GLY A 146 4.94 -9.72 7.95
N LEU A 147 5.82 -10.16 7.07
CA LEU A 147 6.81 -11.19 7.33
C LEU A 147 8.18 -10.52 7.39
N VAL A 148 8.90 -10.68 8.50
CA VAL A 148 10.33 -10.38 8.54
C VAL A 148 11.06 -11.47 7.78
N VAL A 149 11.68 -11.09 6.67
CA VAL A 149 12.35 -12.03 5.78
C VAL A 149 13.74 -12.37 6.32
N THR A 150 14.02 -13.66 6.44
CA THR A 150 15.30 -14.20 6.95
C THR A 150 16.02 -15.09 5.92
N GLY A 151 15.34 -15.51 4.86
CA GLY A 151 15.90 -16.33 3.80
C GLY A 151 14.87 -16.72 2.74
N GLY A 152 15.25 -17.62 1.83
CA GLY A 152 14.40 -18.10 0.73
C GLY A 152 15.02 -17.85 -0.64
N ASN A 153 14.17 -17.73 -1.65
CA ASN A 153 14.60 -17.49 -3.03
C ASN A 153 15.24 -16.09 -3.17
N GLU A 154 16.53 -16.06 -3.51
CA GLU A 154 17.32 -14.83 -3.58
C GLU A 154 16.80 -13.83 -4.62
N THR A 155 16.31 -14.31 -5.77
CA THR A 155 15.74 -13.47 -6.83
C THR A 155 14.49 -12.73 -6.36
N LEU A 156 13.60 -13.40 -5.62
CA LEU A 156 12.43 -12.76 -5.03
C LEU A 156 12.82 -11.71 -3.98
N ILE A 157 13.80 -12.03 -3.12
CA ILE A 157 14.28 -11.12 -2.08
C ILE A 157 14.92 -9.89 -2.70
N ALA A 158 15.77 -10.07 -3.72
CA ALA A 158 16.38 -8.98 -4.47
C ALA A 158 15.30 -8.07 -5.10
N HIS A 159 14.24 -8.65 -5.64
CA HIS A 159 13.14 -7.87 -6.20
C HIS A 159 12.43 -6.99 -5.15
N PHE A 160 12.23 -7.49 -3.93
CA PHE A 160 11.66 -6.66 -2.85
C PHE A 160 12.59 -5.51 -2.44
N ASN A 161 13.90 -5.76 -2.41
CA ASN A 161 14.89 -4.72 -2.13
C ASN A 161 14.87 -3.65 -3.23
N ASP A 162 14.87 -4.06 -4.50
CA ASP A 162 14.77 -3.16 -5.63
C ASP A 162 13.50 -2.31 -5.55
N TRP A 163 12.36 -2.88 -5.16
CA TRP A 163 11.13 -2.12 -4.95
C TRP A 163 11.28 -1.02 -3.90
N ILE A 164 11.89 -1.35 -2.75
CA ILE A 164 12.13 -0.38 -1.67
C ILE A 164 13.06 0.74 -2.17
N GLU A 165 14.16 0.39 -2.84
CA GLU A 165 15.12 1.35 -3.38
C GLU A 165 14.49 2.28 -4.42
N ASN A 166 13.52 1.77 -5.19
CA ASN A 166 12.76 2.55 -6.17
C ASN A 166 11.54 3.29 -5.57
N GLY A 167 11.42 3.36 -4.24
CA GLY A 167 10.41 4.16 -3.54
C GLY A 167 9.04 3.49 -3.40
N ASN A 168 8.97 2.15 -3.47
CA ASN A 168 7.81 1.40 -3.04
C ASN A 168 7.67 1.49 -1.50
N ASN A 169 6.47 1.79 -1.02
CA ASN A 169 6.19 1.93 0.43
C ASN A 169 5.46 0.72 1.03
N LEU A 170 5.15 -0.31 0.23
CA LEU A 170 4.47 -1.53 0.68
C LEU A 170 5.45 -2.42 1.42
N ASN A 171 6.60 -2.71 0.80
CA ASN A 171 7.73 -3.35 1.47
C ASN A 171 8.59 -2.28 2.13
N LYS A 172 9.24 -2.61 3.24
CA LYS A 172 10.10 -1.65 3.96
C LYS A 172 11.14 -2.33 4.81
N TYR A 173 12.15 -1.56 5.20
CA TYR A 173 13.04 -1.93 6.28
C TYR A 173 12.50 -1.41 7.61
N ILE A 174 12.36 -2.30 8.59
CA ILE A 174 12.06 -1.96 9.99
C ILE A 174 13.18 -2.54 10.83
N ASP A 175 13.85 -1.70 11.62
CA ASP A 175 15.01 -2.10 12.42
C ASP A 175 16.06 -2.88 11.61
N GLU A 176 16.41 -2.37 10.43
CA GLU A 176 17.38 -2.97 9.47
C GLU A 176 16.95 -4.33 8.87
N LYS A 177 15.72 -4.76 9.10
CA LYS A 177 15.19 -6.02 8.58
C LYS A 177 14.17 -5.79 7.47
N LEU A 178 14.25 -6.57 6.40
CA LEU A 178 13.28 -6.55 5.32
C LEU A 178 11.93 -7.09 5.83
N VAL A 179 10.90 -6.26 5.75
CA VAL A 179 9.52 -6.60 6.06
C VAL A 179 8.68 -6.54 4.80
N VAL A 180 8.05 -7.67 4.48
CA VAL A 180 7.20 -7.87 3.30
C VAL A 180 5.76 -7.99 3.76
N ASN A 181 4.86 -7.18 3.21
CA ASN A 181 3.45 -7.24 3.58
C ASN A 181 2.81 -8.57 3.19
N ILE A 182 2.09 -9.15 4.14
CA ILE A 182 1.34 -10.38 3.93
C ILE A 182 -0.11 -10.21 4.37
N TYR A 183 -1.00 -10.95 3.75
CA TYR A 183 -2.40 -11.05 4.16
C TYR A 183 -2.75 -12.50 4.49
N THR A 184 -3.10 -12.75 5.76
CA THR A 184 -3.33 -14.11 6.27
C THR A 184 -4.80 -14.43 6.47
N GLU A 185 -5.70 -13.44 6.44
CA GLU A 185 -7.12 -13.62 6.77
C GLU A 185 -7.88 -14.48 5.76
N SER A 186 -7.40 -14.57 4.51
CA SER A 186 -7.97 -15.43 3.48
C SER A 186 -7.48 -16.88 3.53
N LEU A 187 -6.50 -17.18 4.39
CA LEU A 187 -5.91 -18.51 4.52
C LEU A 187 -6.76 -19.39 5.44
N ASP A 188 -6.59 -20.71 5.34
CA ASP A 188 -7.19 -21.61 6.31
C ASP A 188 -6.60 -21.36 7.72
N LYS A 189 -7.40 -21.64 8.76
CA LYS A 189 -7.02 -21.35 10.15
C LYS A 189 -5.72 -22.01 10.59
N SER A 190 -5.41 -23.20 10.07
CA SER A 190 -4.18 -23.90 10.44
C SER A 190 -2.96 -23.17 9.89
N THR A 191 -3.01 -22.80 8.61
CA THR A 191 -1.98 -21.97 7.96
C THR A 191 -1.84 -20.61 8.62
N GLN A 192 -2.97 -19.94 8.88
CA GLN A 192 -2.97 -18.63 9.57
C GLN A 192 -2.30 -18.72 10.94
N ASN A 193 -2.69 -19.70 11.78
CA ASN A 193 -2.11 -19.89 13.10
C ASN A 193 -0.61 -20.20 13.04
N LEU A 194 -0.18 -21.02 12.09
CA LEU A 194 1.23 -21.33 11.89
C LEU A 194 2.05 -20.07 11.57
N ILE A 195 1.53 -19.19 10.71
CA ILE A 195 2.21 -17.95 10.35
C ILE A 195 2.22 -17.00 11.55
N ILE A 196 1.07 -16.69 12.14
CA ILE A 196 0.95 -15.69 13.22
C ILE A 196 1.73 -16.10 14.48
N SER A 197 1.86 -17.40 14.76
CA SER A 197 2.65 -17.91 15.89
C SER A 197 4.16 -18.02 15.62
N SER A 198 4.61 -17.73 14.41
CA SER A 198 6.03 -17.77 14.07
C SER A 198 6.81 -16.66 14.79
N THR A 199 8.06 -16.97 15.14
CA THR A 199 8.96 -16.05 15.84
C THR A 199 10.36 -16.16 15.26
N ILE A 200 11.28 -15.30 15.68
CA ILE A 200 12.69 -15.36 15.27
C ILE A 200 13.33 -16.75 15.46
N ASN A 201 12.92 -17.48 16.50
CA ASN A 201 13.43 -18.82 16.83
C ASN A 201 12.57 -19.96 16.27
N ASN A 202 11.36 -19.67 15.78
CA ASN A 202 10.42 -20.64 15.23
C ASN A 202 9.87 -20.06 13.93
N GLN A 203 10.68 -20.11 12.89
CA GLN A 203 10.38 -19.47 11.61
C GLN A 203 9.43 -20.32 10.76
N VAL A 204 8.84 -19.67 9.76
CA VAL A 204 7.96 -20.30 8.77
C VAL A 204 8.55 -20.14 7.38
N GLU A 205 8.49 -21.19 6.58
CA GLU A 205 8.71 -21.15 5.13
C GLU A 205 7.35 -21.03 4.44
N LEU A 206 7.16 -19.96 3.69
CA LEU A 206 5.99 -19.73 2.85
C LEU A 206 6.33 -20.07 1.41
N GLY A 207 5.42 -20.77 0.73
CA GLY A 207 5.39 -20.82 -0.72
C GLY A 207 4.47 -19.73 -1.25
N VAL A 208 4.96 -18.93 -2.21
CA VAL A 208 4.25 -17.78 -2.80
C VAL A 208 4.23 -17.89 -4.31
N VAL A 209 3.18 -17.38 -4.97
CA VAL A 209 2.99 -17.55 -6.44
C VAL A 209 2.80 -16.26 -7.23
N ARG A 210 2.43 -15.17 -6.57
CA ARG A 210 2.11 -13.91 -7.24
C ARG A 210 2.59 -12.76 -6.37
N ILE A 211 3.20 -11.78 -7.01
CA ILE A 211 3.53 -10.51 -6.38
C ILE A 211 2.48 -9.48 -6.79
N THR A 212 1.77 -8.93 -5.81
CA THR A 212 0.77 -7.86 -5.99
C THR A 212 1.16 -6.65 -5.12
N PRO A 213 0.41 -5.55 -5.16
CA PRO A 213 -0.31 -5.04 -6.32
C PRO A 213 0.66 -4.51 -7.40
N VAL A 214 0.31 -4.76 -8.66
CA VAL A 214 0.96 -4.13 -9.81
C VAL A 214 0.30 -2.75 -10.04
N GLY A 215 0.84 -1.68 -9.44
CA GLY A 215 0.33 -0.33 -9.69
C GLY A 215 0.64 0.73 -8.62
N ARG A 216 0.35 2.00 -8.95
CA ARG A 216 0.48 3.14 -8.01
C ARG A 216 -0.80 3.31 -7.19
N GLY A 217 -0.65 3.74 -5.93
CA GLY A 217 -1.78 4.12 -5.06
C GLY A 217 -2.37 3.00 -4.22
N ALA A 218 -1.67 1.88 -4.07
CA ALA A 218 -2.01 0.85 -3.11
C ALA A 218 -1.94 1.36 -1.66
N SER A 219 -2.83 0.88 -0.79
CA SER A 219 -2.75 1.10 0.67
C SER A 219 -1.41 0.61 1.21
N THR A 220 -0.84 1.29 2.21
CA THR A 220 0.44 0.93 2.85
C THR A 220 0.46 -0.50 3.43
N CYS A 221 -0.70 -1.06 3.76
CA CYS A 221 -0.85 -2.44 4.27
C CYS A 221 -1.29 -3.43 3.19
N SER A 222 -1.29 -3.03 1.91
CA SER A 222 -1.67 -3.93 0.82
C SER A 222 -0.78 -5.16 0.81
N ASN A 223 -1.42 -6.32 0.63
CA ASN A 223 -0.73 -7.58 0.44
C ASN A 223 0.22 -7.48 -0.75
N VAL A 224 1.44 -8.01 -0.60
CA VAL A 224 2.34 -8.10 -1.74
C VAL A 224 2.56 -9.49 -2.27
N ILE A 225 2.16 -10.54 -1.56
CA ILE A 225 2.38 -11.91 -1.98
C ILE A 225 1.17 -12.81 -1.77
N ASP A 226 0.84 -13.63 -2.76
CA ASP A 226 -0.17 -14.69 -2.59
C ASP A 226 0.47 -15.94 -1.98
N ILE A 227 0.11 -16.23 -0.73
CA ILE A 227 0.60 -17.40 0.01
C ILE A 227 -0.22 -18.62 -0.39
N VAL A 228 0.47 -19.69 -0.84
CA VAL A 228 -0.15 -20.96 -1.25
C VAL A 228 0.23 -22.14 -0.36
N SER A 229 1.25 -21.98 0.48
CA SER A 229 1.65 -22.99 1.47
C SER A 229 2.45 -22.35 2.60
N ALA A 230 2.40 -22.95 3.79
CA ALA A 230 3.25 -22.60 4.91
C ALA A 230 3.69 -23.87 5.65
N LYS A 231 4.94 -23.91 6.10
CA LYS A 231 5.45 -24.99 6.98
C LYS A 231 6.51 -24.43 7.94
N PRO A 232 6.74 -25.07 9.09
CA PRO A 232 7.86 -24.70 9.97
C PRO A 232 9.21 -24.86 9.25
N VAL A 233 10.14 -23.96 9.53
CA VAL A 233 11.56 -24.16 9.17
C VAL A 233 12.19 -25.10 10.21
N PRO A 234 12.84 -26.21 9.81
CA PRO A 234 13.54 -27.09 10.75
C PRO A 234 14.69 -26.34 11.43
N ASN A 235 14.79 -26.46 12.75
CA ASN A 235 15.93 -25.98 13.54
C ASN A 235 17.19 -26.82 13.32
#